data_AF-A0A7S1PN77-F1
#
_entry.id   AF-A0A7S1PN77-F1
#
_cell.length_a   1.000
_cell.length_b   1.000
_cell.length_c   1.000
_cell.angle_alpha   90.00
_cell.angle_beta   90.00
_cell.angle_gamma   90.00
#
_symmetry.space_group_name_H-M   'P 1'
#
loop_
_entity.id
_entity.type
_entity.pdbx_description
1 polymer ?
#
loop_
_entity_poly.entity_id
_entity_poly.type
_entity_poly.pdbx_seq_one_letter_code
_entity_poly.pdbx_strand_id
1 'polypeptide(L)'
;VNAVALGFILTIDELVCSVFFTDDLKDLMQSCKSYPMSQQEHAMSDNELLESFRRQRGLKAWRTWDLFLLLPPRVVVALLWFAVFTAEYYWRHCQWSPEDRTYVSRTVYTPASSQFSLINLAFPNFFPVDS
;
A
#
# COMPACT_ATOMS: atom_id res chain seq x y z
N VAL A 1 39.27 24.35 -5.42
CA VAL A 1 37.83 24.57 -5.70
C VAL A 1 37.01 23.27 -5.63
N ASN A 2 37.52 22.13 -6.14
CA ASN A 2 36.79 20.85 -6.12
C ASN A 2 36.53 20.23 -4.73
N ALA A 3 37.39 20.47 -3.74
CA ALA A 3 37.21 19.89 -2.39
C ALA A 3 36.02 20.48 -1.61
N VAL A 4 35.68 21.75 -1.85
CA VAL A 4 34.55 22.42 -1.20
C VAL A 4 33.22 21.94 -1.78
N ALA A 5 33.16 21.74 -3.10
CA ALA A 5 31.98 21.20 -3.76
C ALA A 5 31.73 19.73 -3.37
N LEU A 6 32.79 18.93 -3.23
CA LEU A 6 32.69 17.53 -2.80
C LEU A 6 32.23 17.43 -1.34
N GLY A 7 32.72 18.30 -0.46
CA GLY A 7 32.25 18.39 0.92
C GLY A 7 30.76 18.71 1.03
N PHE A 8 30.27 19.65 0.21
CA PHE A 8 28.85 20.02 0.15
C PHE A 8 27.96 18.87 -0.34
N ILE A 9 28.39 18.14 -1.36
CA ILE A 9 27.64 16.99 -1.90
C ILE A 9 27.53 15.89 -0.84
N LEU A 10 28.62 15.59 -0.11
CA LEU A 10 28.60 14.61 0.97
C LEU A 10 27.69 15.02 2.13
N THR A 11 27.62 16.32 2.47
CA THR A 11 26.73 16.79 3.53
C THR A 11 25.26 16.70 3.14
N ILE A 12 24.93 16.96 1.86
CA ILE A 12 23.57 16.74 1.36
C ILE A 12 23.21 15.26 1.39
N ASP A 13 24.12 14.39 0.96
CA ASP A 13 23.88 12.94 0.95
C ASP A 13 23.63 12.39 2.36
N GLU A 14 24.41 12.83 3.35
CA GLU A 14 24.22 12.45 4.74
C GLU A 14 22.90 12.98 5.31
N LEU A 15 22.52 14.22 4.97
CA LEU A 15 21.24 14.80 5.39
C LEU A 15 20.05 14.05 4.76
N VAL A 16 20.12 13.76 3.45
CA VAL A 16 19.09 12.99 2.74
C VAL A 16 19.00 11.59 3.32
N CYS A 17 20.13 10.92 3.56
CA CYS A 17 20.13 9.62 4.21
C CYS A 17 19.55 9.68 5.63
N SER A 18 19.81 10.73 6.41
CA SER A 18 19.26 10.86 7.76
C SER A 18 17.74 11.05 7.79
N VAL A 19 17.17 11.71 6.77
CA VAL A 19 15.73 11.99 6.69
C VAL A 19 14.96 10.84 6.05
N PHE A 20 15.54 10.20 5.03
CA PHE A 20 14.87 9.13 4.28
C PHE A 20 15.03 7.75 4.91
N PHE A 21 16.08 7.51 5.70
CA PHE A 21 16.29 6.21 6.36
C PHE A 21 15.79 6.29 7.80
N THR A 22 14.55 5.87 8.01
CA THR A 22 14.04 5.52 9.34
C THR A 22 14.86 4.40 9.96
N ASP A 23 14.88 4.31 11.29
CA ASP A 23 15.70 3.31 11.99
C ASP A 23 15.32 1.87 11.61
N ASP A 24 14.05 1.63 11.26
CA ASP A 24 13.56 0.37 10.69
C ASP A 24 14.24 0.01 9.35
N LEU A 25 14.52 1.01 8.51
CA LEU A 25 15.17 0.82 7.22
C LEU A 25 16.67 0.55 7.39
N LYS A 26 17.30 1.17 8.40
CA LYS A 26 18.69 0.86 8.78
C LYS A 26 18.82 -0.58 9.29
N ASP A 27 17.86 -1.03 10.09
CA ASP A 27 17.84 -2.41 10.61
C ASP A 27 17.62 -3.43 9.47
N LEU A 28 16.77 -3.09 8.50
CA LEU A 28 16.55 -3.88 7.30
C LEU A 28 17.80 -3.93 6.40
N MET A 29 18.52 -2.81 6.25
CA MET A 29 19.80 -2.77 5.54
C MET A 29 20.90 -3.55 6.26
N GLN A 30 20.97 -3.49 7.60
CA GLN A 30 21.90 -4.31 8.37
C GLN A 30 21.56 -5.82 8.28
N SER A 31 20.28 -6.13 8.11
CA SER A 31 19.80 -7.51 7.88
C SER A 31 20.07 -8.02 6.46
N CYS A 32 20.41 -7.15 5.51
CA CYS A 32 20.92 -7.55 4.20
C CYS A 32 22.33 -8.14 4.35
N LYS A 33 22.40 -9.44 4.66
CA LYS A 33 23.66 -10.19 4.69
C LYS A 33 24.35 -10.08 3.33
N SER A 34 25.68 -9.94 3.37
CA SER A 34 26.51 -10.05 2.18
C SER A 34 26.21 -11.38 1.49
N TYR A 35 25.80 -11.31 0.22
CA TYR A 35 25.44 -12.48 -0.56
C TYR A 35 26.68 -13.38 -0.64
N PRO A 36 26.63 -14.64 -0.16
CA PRO A 36 27.78 -15.52 -0.19
C PRO A 36 28.05 -15.90 -1.64
N MET A 37 28.92 -15.13 -2.30
CA MET A 37 29.46 -15.51 -3.60
C MET A 37 30.25 -16.79 -3.39
N SER A 38 29.88 -17.84 -4.11
CA SER A 38 30.67 -19.07 -4.17
C SER A 38 32.07 -18.74 -4.74
N GLN A 39 33.11 -19.46 -4.32
CA GLN A 39 34.48 -19.24 -4.84
C GLN A 39 34.58 -19.34 -6.38
N GLN A 40 33.58 -19.95 -7.02
CA GLN A 40 33.46 -20.09 -8.46
C GLN A 40 32.95 -18.80 -9.15
N GLU A 41 32.18 -17.96 -8.46
CA GLU A 41 31.65 -16.68 -8.98
C GLU A 41 32.70 -15.57 -8.96
N HIS A 42 33.70 -15.64 -8.07
CA HIS A 42 34.83 -14.70 -8.04
C HIS A 42 35.82 -14.86 -9.20
N ALA A 43 35.78 -16.00 -9.89
CA ALA A 43 36.63 -16.27 -11.04
C ALA A 43 36.00 -15.87 -12.39
N MET A 44 34.71 -15.51 -12.40
CA MET A 44 34.00 -15.07 -13.60
C MET A 44 34.15 -13.56 -13.78
N SER A 45 34.23 -13.13 -15.04
CA SER A 45 34.16 -11.71 -15.38
C SER A 45 32.76 -11.17 -15.01
N ASP A 46 32.68 -9.93 -14.52
CA ASP A 46 31.41 -9.29 -14.12
C ASP A 46 30.30 -9.44 -15.17
N ASN A 47 30.68 -9.43 -16.45
CA ASN A 47 29.75 -9.63 -17.57
C ASN A 47 29.19 -11.06 -17.65
N GLU A 48 30.00 -12.08 -17.39
CA GLU A 48 29.57 -13.49 -17.38
C GLU A 48 28.69 -13.78 -16.16
N LEU A 49 29.02 -13.17 -15.01
CA LEU A 49 28.22 -13.24 -13.81
C LEU A 49 26.83 -12.63 -14.05
N LEU A 50 26.76 -11.42 -14.61
CA LEU A 50 25.51 -10.76 -14.96
C LEU A 50 24.69 -11.56 -15.97
N GLU A 51 25.32 -12.21 -16.95
CA GLU A 51 24.63 -13.02 -17.94
C GLU A 51 24.08 -14.33 -17.34
N SER A 52 24.81 -14.95 -16.41
CA SER A 52 24.34 -16.12 -15.66
C SER A 52 23.15 -15.78 -14.76
N PHE A 53 23.16 -14.62 -14.10
CA PHE A 53 22.03 -14.10 -13.34
C PHE A 53 20.85 -13.76 -14.23
N ARG A 54 21.08 -13.22 -15.43
CA ARG A 54 20.01 -12.92 -16.39
C ARG A 54 19.34 -14.19 -16.93
N ARG A 55 20.11 -15.28 -17.08
CA ARG A 55 19.58 -16.61 -17.44
C ARG A 55 18.83 -17.27 -16.27
N GLN A 56 19.35 -17.18 -15.04
CA GLN A 56 18.68 -17.75 -13.85
C GLN A 56 17.45 -16.96 -13.39
N ARG A 57 17.49 -15.63 -13.47
CA ARG A 57 16.35 -14.72 -13.23
C ARG A 57 15.59 -14.40 -14.51
N GLY A 58 15.71 -15.22 -15.55
CA GLY A 58 14.90 -15.09 -16.76
C GLY A 58 13.44 -15.25 -16.38
N LEU A 59 12.77 -14.12 -16.09
CA LEU A 59 11.34 -13.90 -15.86
C LEU A 59 10.60 -15.20 -15.57
N LYS A 60 10.95 -15.88 -14.47
CA LYS A 60 10.19 -17.05 -14.03
C LYS A 60 8.86 -16.46 -13.61
N ALA A 61 7.88 -16.57 -14.50
CA ALA A 61 6.61 -15.89 -14.44
C ALA A 61 6.14 -15.84 -12.99
N TRP A 62 6.11 -14.63 -12.41
CA TRP A 62 5.60 -14.42 -11.06
C TRP A 62 4.20 -15.04 -11.04
N ARG A 63 4.12 -16.24 -10.46
CA ARG A 63 2.87 -16.97 -10.39
C ARG A 63 2.04 -16.17 -9.40
N THR A 64 0.78 -15.90 -9.71
CA THR A 64 -0.14 -15.18 -8.81
C THR A 64 -0.21 -15.79 -7.41
N TRP A 65 0.19 -17.07 -7.30
CA TRP A 65 0.39 -17.78 -6.04
C TRP A 65 1.53 -17.24 -5.16
N ASP A 66 2.67 -16.82 -5.74
CA ASP A 66 3.76 -16.21 -4.96
C ASP A 66 3.35 -14.86 -4.38
N LEU A 67 2.48 -14.13 -5.09
CA LEU A 67 1.91 -12.88 -4.59
C LEU A 67 0.99 -13.12 -3.38
N PHE A 68 0.23 -14.20 -3.39
CA PHE A 68 -0.58 -14.63 -2.25
C PHE A 68 0.27 -15.12 -1.08
N LEU A 69 1.40 -15.77 -1.35
CA LEU A 69 2.35 -16.22 -0.31
C LEU A 69 3.07 -15.04 0.35
N LEU A 70 3.30 -13.96 -0.39
CA LEU A 70 3.91 -12.72 0.12
C LEU A 70 2.94 -11.91 1.00
N LEU A 71 1.63 -12.12 0.85
CA LEU A 71 0.61 -11.31 1.51
C LEU A 71 0.34 -11.82 2.94
N PRO A 72 0.56 -11.02 3.99
CA PRO A 72 0.30 -11.43 5.36
C PRO A 72 -1.19 -11.76 5.54
N PRO A 73 -1.54 -12.84 6.28
CA PRO A 73 -2.95 -13.25 6.48
C PRO A 73 -3.80 -12.15 7.13
N ARG A 74 -3.17 -11.26 7.92
CA ARG A 74 -3.84 -10.10 8.53
C ARG A 74 -4.37 -9.11 7.49
N VAL A 75 -3.64 -8.88 6.41
CA VAL A 75 -4.04 -7.96 5.33
C VAL A 75 -5.21 -8.56 4.55
N VAL A 76 -5.20 -9.87 4.32
CA VAL A 76 -6.31 -10.58 3.66
C VAL A 76 -7.60 -10.44 4.46
N VAL A 77 -7.54 -10.63 5.78
CA VAL A 77 -8.71 -10.46 6.66
C VAL A 77 -9.22 -9.01 6.63
N ALA A 78 -8.33 -8.02 6.70
CA ALA A 78 -8.71 -6.62 6.61
C ALA A 78 -9.38 -6.26 5.26
N LEU A 79 -8.83 -6.76 4.15
CA LEU A 79 -9.40 -6.58 2.82
C LEU A 79 -10.76 -7.26 2.67
N LEU A 80 -10.93 -8.45 3.25
CA LEU A 80 -12.23 -9.14 3.29
C LEU A 80 -13.27 -8.32 4.03
N TRP A 81 -12.94 -7.82 5.23
CA TRP A 81 -13.84 -6.95 5.99
C TRP A 81 -14.19 -5.68 5.22
N PHE A 82 -13.18 -5.02 4.65
CA PHE A 82 -13.39 -3.83 3.83
C PHE A 82 -14.33 -4.11 2.64
N ALA A 83 -14.12 -5.21 1.93
CA ALA A 83 -14.95 -5.61 0.80
C ALA A 83 -16.39 -5.92 1.22
N VAL A 84 -16.60 -6.60 2.36
CA VAL A 84 -17.94 -6.89 2.90
C VAL A 84 -18.67 -5.61 3.27
N PHE A 85 -18.06 -4.72 4.04
CA PHE A 85 -18.69 -3.46 4.43
C PHE A 85 -18.97 -2.55 3.23
N THR A 86 -18.04 -2.54 2.27
CA THR A 86 -18.23 -1.77 1.04
C THR A 86 -19.37 -2.34 0.23
N ALA A 87 -19.41 -3.65 -0.01
CA ALA A 87 -20.50 -4.29 -0.74
C ALA A 87 -21.87 -4.06 -0.08
N GLU A 88 -21.95 -4.15 1.25
CA GLU A 88 -23.16 -3.88 2.02
C GLU A 88 -23.60 -2.41 1.90
N TYR A 89 -22.66 -1.47 1.97
CA TYR A 89 -22.93 -0.06 1.77
C TYR A 89 -23.49 0.21 0.37
N TYR A 90 -22.85 -0.32 -0.67
CA TYR A 90 -23.33 -0.17 -2.04
C TYR A 90 -24.71 -0.81 -2.23
N TRP A 91 -24.97 -1.96 -1.62
CA TRP A 91 -26.28 -2.61 -1.70
C TRP A 91 -27.40 -1.77 -1.05
N ARG A 92 -27.11 -1.13 0.08
CA ARG A 92 -28.10 -0.32 0.82
C ARG A 92 -28.29 1.07 0.24
N HIS A 93 -27.21 1.69 -0.24
CA HIS A 93 -27.17 3.12 -0.57
C HIS A 93 -27.03 3.42 -2.05
N CYS A 94 -26.76 2.45 -2.92
CA CYS A 94 -26.73 2.66 -4.37
C CYS A 94 -27.94 2.03 -5.04
N GLN A 95 -28.37 2.64 -6.15
CA GLN A 95 -29.38 2.12 -7.04
C GLN A 95 -28.79 2.02 -8.45
N TRP A 96 -29.23 1.01 -9.19
CA TRP A 96 -28.83 0.85 -10.58
C TRP A 96 -29.56 1.88 -11.43
N SER A 97 -28.81 2.76 -12.12
CA SER A 97 -29.38 3.70 -13.09
C SER A 97 -29.42 3.02 -14.47
N PRO A 98 -30.61 2.69 -15.01
CA PRO A 98 -30.71 2.09 -16.34
C PRO A 98 -30.29 3.03 -17.47
N GLU A 99 -30.29 4.34 -17.23
CA GLU A 99 -29.87 5.36 -18.21
C GLU A 99 -28.34 5.40 -18.36
N ASP A 100 -27.61 5.41 -17.25
CA ASP A 100 -26.14 5.52 -17.25
C ASP A 100 -25.41 4.17 -17.19
N ARG A 101 -26.15 3.06 -17.04
CA ARG A 101 -25.60 1.70 -16.83
C ARG A 101 -24.56 1.64 -15.71
N THR A 102 -24.74 2.45 -14.67
CA THR A 102 -23.83 2.56 -13.53
C THR A 102 -24.59 2.54 -12.21
N TYR A 103 -23.89 2.21 -11.12
CA TYR A 103 -24.42 2.35 -9.77
C TYR A 103 -24.30 3.81 -9.33
N VAL A 104 -25.45 4.43 -9.08
CA VAL A 104 -25.53 5.81 -8.60
C VAL A 104 -25.98 5.78 -7.14
N SER A 105 -25.32 6.55 -6.28
CA SER A 105 -25.75 6.70 -4.89
C SER A 105 -27.15 7.30 -4.82
N ARG A 106 -28.00 6.82 -3.91
CA ARG A 106 -29.30 7.42 -3.63
C ARG A 106 -29.12 8.88 -3.23
N THR A 107 -30.00 9.75 -3.73
CA THR A 107 -30.00 11.17 -3.40
C THR A 107 -30.28 11.33 -1.90
N VAL A 108 -29.28 11.79 -1.15
CA VAL A 108 -29.44 12.11 0.26
C VAL A 108 -30.07 13.50 0.33
N TYR A 109 -31.34 13.56 0.70
CA TYR A 109 -32.00 14.83 0.95
C TYR A 109 -31.45 15.43 2.26
N THR A 110 -31.06 16.69 2.22
CA THR A 110 -30.74 17.44 3.43
C THR A 110 -32.00 17.52 4.30
N PRO A 111 -31.92 17.23 5.60
CA PRO A 111 -33.10 17.29 6.47
C PRO A 111 -33.66 18.71 6.48
N ALA A 112 -34.99 18.84 6.42
CA ALA A 112 -35.67 20.14 6.41
C ALA A 112 -35.43 20.98 7.69
N SER A 113 -34.93 20.35 8.76
CA SER A 113 -34.51 21.03 9.98
C SER A 113 -33.21 20.45 10.54
N SER A 114 -32.34 21.32 11.06
CA SER A 114 -31.06 20.97 11.72
C SER A 114 -31.19 20.78 13.24
N GLN A 115 -32.42 20.65 13.75
CA GLN A 115 -32.67 20.53 15.18
C GLN A 115 -32.49 19.08 15.65
N PHE A 116 -31.23 18.70 15.87
CA PHE A 116 -30.90 17.41 16.47
C PHE A 116 -31.05 17.51 18.00
N SER A 117 -32.05 16.82 18.55
CA SER A 117 -32.12 16.59 20.00
C SER A 117 -31.12 15.51 20.43
N LEU A 118 -30.45 15.68 21.58
CA LEU A 118 -29.50 14.71 22.12
C LEU A 118 -30.09 13.29 22.26
N ILE A 119 -31.39 13.19 22.52
CA ILE A 119 -32.13 11.93 22.63
C ILE A 119 -32.20 11.21 21.28
N ASN A 120 -32.30 11.95 20.19
CA ASN A 120 -32.30 11.42 18.83
C ASN A 120 -30.94 10.83 18.45
N LEU A 121 -29.85 11.45 18.93
CA LEU A 121 -28.48 10.95 18.75
C LEU A 121 -28.21 9.66 19.53
N ALA A 122 -28.79 9.51 20.73
CA ALA A 122 -28.64 8.30 21.55
C ALA A 122 -29.52 7.13 21.08
N PHE A 123 -30.71 7.42 20.51
CA PHE A 123 -31.69 6.41 20.12
C PHE A 123 -32.33 6.69 18.75
N PRO A 124 -31.57 6.59 17.66
CA PRO A 124 -32.03 6.98 16.31
C PRO A 124 -33.20 6.12 15.79
N ASN A 125 -33.34 4.88 16.28
CA ASN A 125 -34.43 3.99 15.87
C ASN A 125 -35.77 4.26 16.57
N PHE A 126 -35.76 4.94 17.73
CA PHE A 126 -36.98 5.20 18.51
C PHE A 126 -37.53 6.62 18.31
N PHE A 127 -36.64 7.56 17.97
CA PHE A 127 -36.99 8.94 17.69
C PHE A 127 -36.45 9.33 16.33
N PRO A 128 -37.09 8.91 15.21
CA PRO A 128 -36.64 9.35 13.90
C PRO A 128 -36.74 10.88 13.78
N VAL A 129 -35.75 11.51 13.15
CA VAL A 129 -35.85 12.93 12.77
C VAL A 129 -36.84 13.00 11.61
N ASP A 130 -37.87 13.85 11.74
CA ASP A 130 -38.81 14.11 10.64
C ASP A 130 -38.03 14.70 9.45
N SER A 131 -38.02 13.96 8.34
CA SER A 131 -37.35 14.29 7.09
C SER A 131 -38.14 15.29 6.26
#